data_AF-Q66TY9-F1
#
_entry.id   AF-Q66TY9-F1
#
_cell.length_a   1.000
_cell.length_b   1.000
_cell.length_c   1.000
_cell.angle_alpha   90.00
_cell.angle_beta   90.00
_cell.angle_gamma   90.00
#
_symmetry.space_group_name_H-M   'P 1'
#
loop_
_entity.id
_entity.type
_entity.pdbx_description
1 polymer ?
#
loop_
_entity_poly.entity_id
_entity_poly.type
_entity_poly.pdbx_seq_one_letter_code
_entity_poly.pdbx_strand_id
1 'polypeptide(L)'
;IHSFKQLSSDFDQTPKSRMTKFLLILLVGCIPLTYSSYVPLDVEYDTEDLKKVKECEEQKNVPEEELAEWWEWKIPKNPTPCLVDCILTKFGWLSSDGEVVTTAIEKSYNAVGHSNPSLSACKPTKTKCAKAEELFECLLNTDGQKFKDAFDGRRETSCSTCTPSE
;
A
#
# COMPACT_ATOMS: atom_id res chain seq x y z
N ILE A 1 -18.96 -22.00 21.87
CA ILE A 1 -19.01 -23.44 22.20
C ILE A 1 -20.19 -24.03 21.45
N HIS A 2 -19.90 -25.05 20.61
CA HIS A 2 -20.78 -26.09 20.05
C HIS A 2 -22.05 -26.37 20.89
N SER A 3 -23.18 -26.89 20.42
CA SER A 3 -23.61 -27.70 19.28
C SER A 3 -25.13 -27.84 19.47
N PHE A 4 -25.96 -27.82 18.43
CA PHE A 4 -26.54 -29.01 17.80
C PHE A 4 -27.34 -29.96 18.72
N LYS A 5 -28.67 -30.03 18.50
CA LYS A 5 -29.63 -31.15 18.73
C LYS A 5 -31.04 -30.53 18.89
N GLN A 6 -32.15 -31.08 18.43
CA GLN A 6 -32.46 -32.39 17.86
C GLN A 6 -33.84 -32.27 17.18
N LEU A 7 -34.05 -33.09 16.15
CA LEU A 7 -35.33 -33.37 15.51
C LEU A 7 -36.36 -33.95 16.48
N SER A 8 -37.64 -33.64 16.29
CA SER A 8 -38.65 -34.59 15.77
C SER A 8 -40.08 -34.09 16.00
N SER A 9 -40.95 -34.27 14.99
CA SER A 9 -42.26 -34.91 15.14
C SER A 9 -42.93 -34.97 13.76
N ASP A 10 -43.15 -36.21 13.33
CA ASP A 10 -43.87 -36.63 12.13
C ASP A 10 -45.41 -36.46 12.23
N PHE A 11 -46.07 -36.84 11.13
CA PHE A 11 -47.47 -37.29 10.96
C PHE A 11 -48.54 -36.18 10.81
N ASP A 12 -49.47 -36.15 9.84
CA ASP A 12 -49.88 -37.08 8.78
C ASP A 12 -50.85 -36.35 7.81
N GLN A 13 -50.94 -36.87 6.58
CA GLN A 13 -52.10 -36.91 5.65
C GLN A 13 -52.72 -35.64 5.00
N THR A 14 -52.36 -35.51 3.72
CA THR A 14 -53.03 -34.87 2.55
C THR A 14 -54.52 -35.28 2.35
N PRO A 15 -55.42 -34.55 1.62
CA PRO A 15 -55.20 -34.23 0.19
C PRO A 15 -55.87 -32.98 -0.46
N LYS A 16 -55.24 -32.58 -1.58
CA LYS A 16 -55.74 -31.94 -2.82
C LYS A 16 -56.89 -30.92 -2.72
N SER A 17 -56.58 -29.66 -3.07
CA SER A 17 -57.01 -29.02 -4.34
C SER A 17 -57.12 -27.50 -4.20
N ARG A 18 -56.17 -26.77 -4.81
CA ARG A 18 -56.38 -25.63 -5.75
C ARG A 18 -55.10 -24.80 -5.84
N MET A 19 -54.51 -24.78 -7.04
CA MET A 19 -53.57 -23.76 -7.48
C MET A 19 -54.17 -22.37 -7.22
N THR A 20 -53.42 -21.46 -6.59
CA THR A 20 -53.29 -20.04 -6.98
C THR A 20 -52.10 -19.40 -6.24
N LYS A 21 -51.00 -19.21 -6.98
CA LYS A 21 -49.99 -18.14 -6.87
C LYS A 21 -49.23 -18.00 -5.53
N PHE A 22 -48.06 -18.65 -5.48
CA PHE A 22 -46.98 -18.29 -4.56
C PHE A 22 -46.42 -16.91 -4.94
N LEU A 23 -46.52 -15.99 -3.98
CA LEU A 23 -45.86 -14.70 -3.93
C LEU A 23 -44.36 -14.90 -3.64
N LEU A 24 -43.55 -13.98 -4.15
CA LEU A 24 -42.20 -13.61 -3.70
C LEU A 24 -41.08 -14.65 -3.88
N ILE A 25 -40.39 -14.58 -5.02
CA ILE A 25 -38.99 -14.99 -5.11
C ILE A 25 -38.17 -13.75 -5.47
N LEU A 26 -37.27 -13.42 -4.54
CA LEU A 26 -36.21 -12.42 -4.61
C LEU A 26 -35.39 -12.53 -5.90
N LEU A 27 -35.39 -11.47 -6.69
CA LEU A 27 -34.36 -11.17 -7.69
C LEU A 27 -33.99 -9.68 -7.57
N VAL A 28 -33.41 -9.30 -6.43
CA VAL A 28 -32.45 -8.20 -6.41
C VAL A 28 -31.09 -8.87 -6.56
N GLY A 29 -30.80 -9.21 -7.81
CA GLY A 29 -29.47 -9.64 -8.22
C GLY A 29 -28.53 -8.46 -8.26
N CYS A 30 -27.25 -8.80 -8.02
CA CYS A 30 -26.06 -8.10 -8.50
C CYS A 30 -25.88 -6.66 -8.01
N ILE A 31 -25.07 -6.47 -6.96
CA ILE A 31 -23.67 -6.02 -7.10
C ILE A 31 -22.92 -6.50 -5.84
N PRO A 32 -22.11 -7.57 -5.84
CA PRO A 32 -21.00 -7.60 -4.92
C PRO A 32 -20.08 -6.47 -5.36
N LEU A 33 -20.09 -5.37 -4.61
CA LEU A 33 -19.03 -4.37 -4.67
C LEU A 33 -17.76 -5.11 -4.23
N THR A 34 -17.08 -5.75 -5.17
CA THR A 34 -15.69 -6.13 -5.01
C THR A 34 -14.91 -4.82 -5.05
N TYR A 35 -14.90 -4.12 -3.90
CA TYR A 35 -13.81 -3.22 -3.59
C TYR A 35 -12.57 -4.10 -3.51
N SER A 36 -11.91 -4.24 -4.65
CA SER A 36 -10.54 -4.69 -4.73
C SER A 36 -9.70 -3.55 -4.17
N SER A 37 -9.66 -3.42 -2.84
CA SER A 37 -8.62 -2.66 -2.18
C SER A 37 -7.31 -3.34 -2.59
N TYR A 38 -6.62 -2.75 -3.55
CA TYR A 38 -5.33 -3.23 -4.02
C TYR A 38 -4.33 -3.01 -2.88
N VAL A 39 -4.30 -3.93 -1.93
CA VAL A 39 -3.21 -4.03 -0.96
C VAL A 39 -2.18 -4.91 -1.64
N PRO A 40 -0.99 -4.37 -1.98
CA PRO A 40 0.04 -5.19 -2.59
C PRO A 40 0.37 -6.37 -1.67
N LEU A 41 0.43 -7.58 -2.24
CA LEU A 41 0.82 -8.78 -1.52
C LEU A 41 2.26 -8.61 -1.00
N ASP A 42 2.44 -8.99 0.26
CA ASP A 42 3.66 -8.93 1.09
C ASP A 42 4.90 -9.64 0.50
N VAL A 43 4.76 -10.34 -0.61
CA VAL A 43 5.83 -11.06 -1.31
C VAL A 43 6.67 -10.12 -2.21
N GLU A 44 6.25 -8.87 -2.43
CA GLU A 44 6.87 -7.97 -3.41
C GLU A 44 7.63 -6.78 -2.77
N TYR A 45 7.71 -6.66 -1.44
CA TYR A 45 8.36 -5.52 -0.74
C TYR A 45 9.37 -6.01 0.30
N ASP A 46 10.37 -5.18 0.63
CA ASP A 46 11.03 -5.34 1.93
C ASP A 46 9.98 -5.07 3.01
N THR A 47 9.66 -6.11 3.78
CA THR A 47 8.60 -6.07 4.80
C THR A 47 8.83 -4.99 5.85
N GLU A 48 10.08 -4.55 6.06
CA GLU A 48 10.40 -3.48 7.01
C GLU A 48 10.15 -2.08 6.47
N ASP A 49 10.42 -1.82 5.18
CA ASP A 49 10.16 -0.51 4.56
C ASP A 49 8.65 -0.30 4.37
N LEU A 50 7.93 -1.34 3.93
CA LEU A 50 6.47 -1.33 3.86
C LEU A 50 5.84 -1.06 5.24
N LYS A 51 6.38 -1.66 6.31
CA LYS A 51 5.90 -1.43 7.67
C LYS A 51 6.06 0.03 8.10
N LYS A 52 7.21 0.65 7.81
CA LYS A 52 7.45 2.08 8.12
C LYS A 52 6.45 2.99 7.40
N VAL A 53 6.11 2.69 6.14
CA VAL A 53 5.11 3.43 5.38
C VAL A 53 3.74 3.31 6.06
N LYS A 54 3.27 2.07 6.30
CA LYS A 54 1.97 1.81 6.95
C LYS A 54 1.85 2.46 8.32
N GLU A 55 2.91 2.42 9.13
CA GLU A 55 2.93 3.10 10.43
C GLU A 55 2.71 4.63 10.30
N CYS A 56 3.23 5.26 9.24
CA CYS A 56 2.99 6.68 8.99
C CYS A 56 1.59 6.96 8.44
N GLU A 57 1.08 6.10 7.56
CA GLU A 57 -0.30 6.19 7.05
C GLU A 57 -1.31 6.15 8.20
N GLU A 58 -1.14 5.20 9.13
CA GLU A 58 -1.96 5.07 10.33
C GLU A 58 -1.79 6.27 11.27
N GLN A 59 -0.56 6.69 11.59
CA GLN A 59 -0.30 7.82 12.49
C GLN A 59 -0.90 9.13 11.97
N LYS A 60 -0.92 9.32 10.65
CA LYS A 60 -1.43 10.53 10.01
C LYS A 60 -2.91 10.44 9.68
N ASN A 61 -3.55 9.28 9.87
CA ASN A 61 -4.94 9.03 9.51
C ASN A 61 -5.22 9.35 8.04
N VAL A 62 -4.36 8.84 7.15
CA VAL A 62 -4.45 9.11 5.71
C VAL A 62 -5.75 8.49 5.15
N PRO A 63 -6.57 9.23 4.39
CA PRO A 63 -7.78 8.69 3.77
C PRO A 63 -7.47 7.59 2.74
N GLU A 64 -8.33 6.57 2.64
CA GLU A 64 -8.12 5.44 1.72
C GLU A 64 -8.02 5.89 0.25
N GLU A 65 -8.79 6.91 -0.14
CA GLU A 65 -8.73 7.51 -1.47
C GLU A 65 -7.37 8.15 -1.78
N GLU A 66 -6.72 8.73 -0.77
CA GLU A 66 -5.39 9.33 -0.92
C GLU A 66 -4.32 8.25 -0.99
N LEU A 67 -4.45 7.19 -0.19
CA LEU A 67 -3.55 6.03 -0.22
C LEU A 67 -3.48 5.42 -1.62
N ALA A 68 -4.62 5.26 -2.30
CA ALA A 68 -4.65 4.71 -3.64
C ALA A 68 -3.77 5.50 -4.63
N GLU A 69 -3.75 6.84 -4.53
CA GLU A 69 -2.87 7.68 -5.35
C GLU A 69 -1.38 7.46 -4.99
N TRP A 70 -1.05 7.42 -3.70
CA TRP A 70 0.32 7.17 -3.23
C TRP A 70 0.86 5.81 -3.68
N TRP A 71 0.06 4.75 -3.58
CA TRP A 71 0.41 3.40 -4.03
C TRP A 71 0.56 3.28 -5.55
N GLU A 72 0.02 4.23 -6.31
CA GLU A 72 0.26 4.37 -7.76
C GLU A 72 1.44 5.29 -8.09
N TRP A 73 2.21 5.74 -7.09
CA TRP A 73 3.28 6.72 -7.23
C TRP A 73 2.80 8.06 -7.80
N LYS A 74 1.57 8.47 -7.44
CA LYS A 74 0.99 9.77 -7.79
C LYS A 74 0.87 10.61 -6.53
N ILE A 75 1.42 11.82 -6.56
CA ILE A 75 1.28 12.77 -5.46
C ILE A 75 -0.15 13.33 -5.49
N PRO A 76 -0.97 13.12 -4.44
CA PRO A 76 -2.32 13.64 -4.38
C PRO A 76 -2.34 15.16 -4.45
N LYS A 77 -3.43 15.73 -4.99
CA LYS A 77 -3.58 17.19 -5.07
C LYS A 77 -3.59 17.87 -3.71
N ASN A 78 -4.17 17.22 -2.70
CA ASN A 78 -4.25 17.71 -1.33
C ASN A 78 -3.70 16.62 -0.39
N PRO A 79 -2.37 16.45 -0.32
CA PRO A 79 -1.78 15.37 0.45
C PRO A 79 -1.97 15.60 1.96
N THR A 80 -2.11 14.52 2.70
CA THR A 80 -2.17 14.54 4.16
C THR A 80 -0.89 15.20 4.71
N PRO A 81 -1.01 16.25 5.55
CA PRO A 81 0.15 17.01 5.99
C PRO A 81 1.20 16.15 6.68
N CYS A 82 2.46 16.31 6.25
CA CYS A 82 3.63 15.65 6.85
C CYS A 82 3.63 14.11 6.76
N LEU A 83 2.88 13.51 5.84
CA LEU A 83 2.97 12.08 5.58
C LEU A 83 4.37 11.70 5.08
N VAL A 84 4.83 12.36 4.01
CA VAL A 84 6.15 12.10 3.42
C VAL A 84 7.29 12.37 4.41
N ASP A 85 7.16 13.43 5.22
CA ASP A 85 8.13 13.74 6.29
C ASP A 85 8.26 12.61 7.31
N CYS A 86 7.13 12.03 7.74
CA CYS A 86 7.13 10.86 8.63
C CYS A 86 7.86 9.67 7.98
N ILE A 87 7.55 9.38 6.73
CA ILE A 87 8.11 8.22 6.02
C ILE A 87 9.62 8.38 5.84
N LEU A 88 10.07 9.52 5.29
CA LEU A 88 11.50 9.76 5.04
C LEU A 88 12.31 9.85 6.33
N THR A 89 11.71 10.31 7.43
CA THR A 89 12.36 10.27 8.76
C THR A 89 12.52 8.83 9.25
N LYS A 90 11.48 7.98 9.12
CA LYS A 90 11.58 6.54 9.49
C LYS A 90 12.56 5.77 8.63
N PHE A 91 12.70 6.16 7.37
CA PHE A 91 13.70 5.58 6.45
C PHE A 91 15.12 6.07 6.80
N GLY A 92 15.23 7.12 7.62
CA GLY A 92 16.50 7.76 7.96
C GLY A 92 17.05 8.65 6.84
N TRP A 93 16.24 8.94 5.81
CA TRP A 93 16.60 9.83 4.71
C TRP A 93 16.47 11.30 5.11
N LEU A 94 15.66 11.58 6.14
CA LEU A 94 15.65 12.82 6.88
C LEU A 94 16.05 12.57 8.34
N SER A 95 16.78 13.52 8.94
CA SER A 95 17.02 13.56 10.38
C SER A 95 15.77 14.01 11.13
N SER A 96 15.76 13.89 12.45
CA SER A 96 14.68 14.40 13.32
C SER A 96 14.45 15.91 13.18
N ASP A 97 15.47 16.65 12.75
CA ASP A 97 15.41 18.09 12.52
C ASP A 97 15.01 18.44 11.07
N GLY A 98 14.72 17.43 10.25
CA GLY A 98 14.33 17.56 8.85
C GLY A 98 15.51 17.78 7.90
N GLU A 99 16.74 17.46 8.30
CA GLU A 99 17.91 17.56 7.42
C GLU A 99 18.10 16.33 6.54
N VAL A 100 18.48 16.55 5.29
CA VAL A 100 18.66 15.46 4.32
C VAL A 100 19.90 14.65 4.66
N VAL A 101 19.71 13.35 4.84
CA VAL A 101 20.78 12.40 5.16
C VAL A 101 21.19 11.69 3.86
N THR A 102 22.00 12.37 3.06
CA THR A 102 22.49 11.89 1.75
C THR A 102 23.00 10.45 1.80
N THR A 103 23.80 10.10 2.81
CA THR A 103 24.39 8.77 2.94
C THR A 103 23.36 7.66 3.13
N ALA A 104 22.22 7.96 3.76
CA ALA A 104 21.13 6.99 3.93
C ALA A 104 20.40 6.75 2.60
N ILE A 105 20.16 7.82 1.83
CA ILE A 105 19.54 7.73 0.50
C ILE A 105 20.43 6.90 -0.43
N GLU A 106 21.71 7.23 -0.51
CA GLU A 106 22.68 6.49 -1.32
C GLU A 106 22.75 5.01 -0.90
N LYS A 107 22.71 4.73 0.40
CA LYS A 107 22.70 3.35 0.92
C LYS A 107 21.46 2.59 0.43
N SER A 108 20.27 3.19 0.44
CA SER A 108 19.05 2.55 -0.07
C SER A 108 19.13 2.23 -1.56
N TYR A 109 19.64 3.14 -2.39
CA TYR A 109 19.85 2.88 -3.82
C TYR A 109 20.83 1.73 -4.06
N ASN A 110 21.97 1.75 -3.34
CA ASN A 110 22.97 0.68 -3.46
C ASN A 110 22.43 -0.68 -2.98
N ALA A 111 21.56 -0.70 -1.96
CA ALA A 111 21.00 -1.94 -1.41
C ALA A 111 20.15 -2.72 -2.44
N VAL A 112 19.57 -2.01 -3.40
CA VAL A 112 18.76 -2.56 -4.49
C VAL A 112 19.50 -2.71 -5.82
N GLY A 113 20.79 -2.36 -5.87
CA GLY A 113 21.65 -2.50 -7.05
C GLY A 113 21.67 -1.28 -7.97
N HIS A 114 21.06 -0.17 -7.57
CA HIS A 114 21.06 1.07 -8.35
C HIS A 114 22.28 1.93 -8.06
N SER A 115 22.69 2.71 -9.06
CA SER A 115 23.64 3.81 -8.90
C SER A 115 23.08 4.89 -7.96
N ASN A 116 23.93 5.56 -7.19
CA ASN A 116 23.52 6.71 -6.35
C ASN A 116 22.74 7.77 -7.15
N PRO A 117 21.71 8.39 -6.54
CA PRO A 117 20.93 9.45 -7.17
C PRO A 117 21.73 10.75 -7.27
N SER A 118 21.37 11.61 -8.23
CA SER A 118 21.95 12.94 -8.32
C SER A 118 21.29 13.92 -7.33
N LEU A 119 21.65 13.81 -6.04
CA LEU A 119 21.08 14.69 -4.99
C LEU A 119 21.40 16.17 -5.17
N SER A 120 22.39 16.50 -6.01
CA SER A 120 22.66 17.90 -6.38
C SER A 120 21.54 18.52 -7.22
N ALA A 121 20.75 17.72 -7.94
CA ALA A 121 19.55 18.15 -8.67
C ALA A 121 18.34 18.31 -7.74
N CYS A 122 18.29 17.55 -6.65
CA CYS A 122 17.23 17.58 -5.65
C CYS A 122 17.66 18.31 -4.38
N LYS A 123 17.68 19.64 -4.45
CA LYS A 123 17.97 20.53 -3.30
C LYS A 123 16.69 21.22 -2.84
N PRO A 124 16.02 20.68 -1.80
CA PRO A 124 14.80 21.28 -1.28
C PRO A 124 15.03 22.73 -0.85
N THR A 125 14.10 23.60 -1.22
CA THR A 125 14.08 25.02 -0.84
C THR A 125 13.02 25.33 0.21
N LYS A 126 12.04 24.43 0.36
CA LYS A 126 10.99 24.52 1.37
C LYS A 126 11.53 24.11 2.76
N THR A 127 10.70 24.35 3.77
CA THR A 127 11.03 24.05 5.18
C THR A 127 9.98 23.12 5.80
N LYS A 128 10.36 22.48 6.92
CA LYS A 128 9.50 21.53 7.65
C LYS A 128 9.00 20.42 6.70
N CYS A 129 7.78 19.96 6.88
CA CYS A 129 7.21 18.86 6.11
C CYS A 129 7.21 19.08 4.58
N ALA A 130 7.08 20.32 4.13
CA ALA A 130 7.08 20.63 2.71
C ALA A 130 8.46 20.40 2.07
N LYS A 131 9.54 20.38 2.86
CA LYS A 131 10.89 19.97 2.42
C LYS A 131 10.93 18.50 2.03
N ALA A 132 10.25 17.64 2.80
CA ALA A 132 10.18 16.21 2.54
C ALA A 132 9.40 15.90 1.26
N GLU A 133 8.26 16.57 1.07
CA GLU A 133 7.45 16.46 -0.15
C GLU A 133 8.23 16.89 -1.40
N GLU A 134 8.96 18.01 -1.31
CA GLU A 134 9.81 18.49 -2.42
C GLU A 134 10.95 17.52 -2.75
N LEU A 135 11.58 16.92 -1.72
CA LEU A 135 12.62 15.91 -1.92
C LEU A 135 12.06 14.66 -2.60
N PHE A 136 10.94 14.14 -2.09
CA PHE A 136 10.27 12.95 -2.63
C PHE A 136 9.85 13.17 -4.08
N GLU A 137 9.18 14.29 -4.38
CA GLU A 137 8.76 14.64 -5.73
C GLU A 137 9.94 14.76 -6.68
N CYS A 138 11.01 15.41 -6.25
CA CYS A 138 12.21 15.57 -7.08
C CYS A 138 12.86 14.22 -7.39
N LEU A 139 13.05 13.35 -6.40
CA LEU A 139 13.65 12.03 -6.59
C LEU A 139 12.77 11.13 -7.48
N LEU A 140 11.46 11.16 -7.27
CA LEU A 140 10.51 10.43 -8.10
C LEU A 140 10.58 10.87 -9.57
N ASN A 141 10.65 12.18 -9.81
CA ASN A 141 10.70 12.73 -11.18
C ASN A 141 12.07 12.55 -11.85
N THR A 142 13.16 12.60 -11.09
CA THR A 142 14.53 12.54 -11.63
C THR A 142 14.98 11.10 -11.86
N ASP A 143 14.71 10.21 -10.91
CA ASP A 143 15.27 8.85 -10.88
C ASP A 143 14.22 7.77 -11.18
N GLY A 144 12.92 8.12 -11.18
CA GLY A 144 11.84 7.27 -11.66
C GLY A 144 11.84 5.90 -10.98
N GLN A 145 11.98 4.83 -11.75
CA GLN A 145 11.96 3.46 -11.23
C GLN A 145 13.06 3.20 -10.20
N LYS A 146 14.26 3.80 -10.35
CA LYS A 146 15.35 3.60 -9.39
C LYS A 146 14.97 4.08 -7.99
N PHE A 147 14.28 5.22 -7.92
CA PHE A 147 13.76 5.76 -6.67
C PHE A 147 12.71 4.81 -6.07
N LYS A 148 11.78 4.31 -6.88
CA LYS A 148 10.72 3.39 -6.43
C LYS A 148 11.31 2.12 -5.84
N ASP A 149 12.26 1.50 -6.54
CA ASP A 149 12.93 0.29 -6.08
C ASP A 149 13.67 0.53 -4.77
N ALA A 150 14.43 1.64 -4.67
CA ALA A 150 15.18 2.01 -3.47
C ALA A 150 14.27 2.36 -2.28
N PHE A 151 13.08 2.90 -2.55
CA PHE A 151 12.09 3.22 -1.53
C PHE A 151 11.33 1.98 -1.04
N ASP A 152 11.02 1.04 -1.95
CA ASP A 152 10.32 -0.21 -1.63
C ASP A 152 11.25 -1.31 -1.09
N GLY A 153 12.57 -1.10 -1.15
CA GLY A 153 13.57 -2.13 -0.85
C GLY A 153 13.59 -3.27 -1.89
N ARG A 154 13.04 -3.05 -3.08
CA ARG A 154 12.95 -4.04 -4.15
C ARG A 154 14.29 -4.14 -4.89
N ARG A 155 15.10 -5.15 -4.56
CA ARG A 155 16.22 -5.56 -5.42
C ARG A 155 15.68 -5.89 -6.80
N GLU A 156 16.35 -5.47 -7.87
CA GLU A 156 15.95 -5.84 -9.23
C GLU A 156 15.65 -7.34 -9.30
N THR A 157 14.39 -7.70 -9.53
CA THR A 157 13.98 -9.05 -9.95
C THR A 157 14.35 -9.30 -11.42
N SER A 158 15.34 -8.57 -11.95
CA SER A 158 16.04 -8.89 -13.20
C SER A 158 17.02 -10.06 -13.04
N CYS A 159 17.03 -10.77 -11.90
CA CYS A 159 17.80 -12.00 -11.77
C CYS A 159 17.12 -13.20 -12.44
N SER A 160 16.93 -13.10 -13.75
CA SER A 160 16.77 -14.26 -14.65
C SER A 160 18.02 -15.17 -14.67
N THR A 161 19.10 -14.77 -13.97
CA THR A 161 20.37 -15.50 -13.86
C THR A 161 20.87 -15.69 -12.43
N CYS A 162 20.02 -15.55 -11.40
CA CYS A 162 20.40 -15.99 -10.06
C CYS A 162 20.23 -17.50 -9.97
N THR A 163 21.14 -18.26 -10.57
CA THR A 163 21.37 -19.63 -10.12
C THR A 163 21.90 -19.57 -8.68
N PRO A 164 21.26 -20.26 -7.73
CA PRO A 164 21.89 -20.49 -6.43
C PRO A 164 23.20 -21.23 -6.69
N SER A 165 24.31 -20.69 -6.18
CA SER A 165 25.55 -21.46 -6.10
C SER A 165 25.29 -22.65 -5.18
N GLU A 166 25.37 -23.86 -5.74
CA GLU A 166 25.43 -25.13 -4.99
C GLU A 166 26.62 -25.18 -4.03
#